data_AF-A0A7V9BYM8-F1
#
_entry.id   AF-A0A7V9BYM8-F1
#
_cell.length_a   1.000
_cell.length_b   1.000
_cell.length_c   1.000
_cell.angle_alpha   90.00
_cell.angle_beta   90.00
_cell.angle_gamma   90.00
#
_symmetry.space_group_name_H-M   'P 1'
#
loop_
_entity.id
_entity.type
_entity.pdbx_description
1 polymer ?
#
loop_
_entity_poly.entity_id
_entity_poly.type
_entity_poly.pdbx_seq_one_letter_code
_entity_poly.pdbx_strand_id
1 'polypeptide(L)'
;MPRRDPHPGHRSVSGGLTRAAVFGVNDGLVSNVSLIIGFAGGGASASIVRLAGIAGAVAGAVSMAAGEWVSISAQNDLIGR
;
A
#
# COMPACT_ATOMS: atom_id res chain seq x y z
N MET A 1 34.30 -24.68 27.12
CA MET A 1 33.52 -24.19 25.95
C MET A 1 32.97 -25.38 25.20
N PRO A 2 31.68 -25.35 24.81
CA PRO A 2 31.37 -25.31 23.38
C PRO A 2 30.40 -24.17 23.03
N ARG A 3 30.65 -23.66 21.82
CA ARG A 3 30.01 -22.56 21.09
C ARG A 3 28.66 -23.03 20.54
N ARG A 4 27.62 -22.21 20.61
CA ARG A 4 26.43 -22.35 19.77
C ARG A 4 26.12 -21.00 19.14
N ASP A 5 26.07 -21.04 17.82
CA ASP A 5 26.06 -19.88 16.94
C ASP A 5 24.71 -19.15 16.97
N PRO A 6 24.69 -17.83 16.69
CA PRO A 6 23.46 -17.10 16.50
C PRO A 6 22.79 -17.57 15.20
N HIS A 7 21.55 -18.06 15.26
CA HIS A 7 20.74 -18.27 14.07
C HIS A 7 20.27 -16.92 13.52
N PRO A 8 20.79 -16.44 12.37
CA PRO A 8 20.27 -15.25 11.73
C PRO A 8 19.04 -15.71 10.94
N GLY A 9 17.86 -15.40 11.46
CA GLY A 9 16.62 -15.53 10.71
C GLY A 9 16.76 -14.70 9.44
N HIS A 10 16.85 -15.37 8.30
CA HIS A 10 16.84 -14.77 6.97
C HIS A 10 15.54 -13.97 6.81
N ARG A 11 15.57 -12.66 7.12
CA ARG A 11 14.53 -11.73 6.66
C ARG A 11 14.69 -11.63 5.15
N SER A 12 13.87 -12.40 4.45
CA SER A 12 13.71 -12.33 2.99
C SER A 12 13.18 -10.94 2.62
N VAL A 13 14.09 -9.98 2.48
CA VAL A 13 13.82 -8.61 2.00
C VAL A 13 13.11 -8.60 0.65
N SER A 14 13.20 -9.68 -0.13
CA SER A 14 12.46 -9.87 -1.38
C SER A 14 10.94 -10.08 -1.20
N GLY A 15 10.47 -10.60 -0.07
CA GLY A 15 9.04 -10.90 0.14
C GLY A 15 8.20 -9.70 0.62
N GLY A 16 8.85 -8.66 1.14
CA GLY A 16 8.17 -7.48 1.69
C GLY A 16 7.43 -6.68 0.63
N LEU A 17 8.12 -6.35 -0.48
CA LEU A 17 7.56 -5.57 -1.58
C LEU A 17 6.41 -6.30 -2.29
N THR A 18 6.52 -7.61 -2.51
CA THR A 18 5.45 -8.39 -3.15
C THR A 18 4.19 -8.43 -2.28
N ARG A 19 4.35 -8.63 -0.96
CA ARG A 19 3.24 -8.60 -0.01
C ARG A 19 2.61 -7.20 0.09
N ALA A 20 3.43 -6.15 0.16
CA ALA A 20 2.96 -4.77 0.18
C ALA A 20 2.19 -4.42 -1.10
N ALA A 21 2.66 -4.86 -2.26
CA ALA A 21 1.98 -4.68 -3.53
C ALA A 21 0.61 -5.39 -3.57
N VAL A 22 0.53 -6.64 -3.13
CA VAL A 22 -0.75 -7.40 -3.11
C VAL A 22 -1.75 -6.76 -2.15
N PHE A 23 -1.34 -6.40 -0.93
CA PHE A 23 -2.24 -5.73 0.00
C PHE A 23 -2.64 -4.34 -0.47
N GLY A 24 -1.73 -3.60 -1.11
CA GLY A 24 -2.04 -2.31 -1.72
C GLY A 24 -3.04 -2.41 -2.86
N VAL A 25 -2.90 -3.38 -3.76
CA VAL A 25 -3.89 -3.62 -4.83
C VAL A 25 -5.24 -4.01 -4.23
N ASN A 26 -5.27 -4.90 -3.24
CA ASN A 26 -6.52 -5.31 -2.60
C ASN A 26 -7.23 -4.14 -1.90
N ASP A 27 -6.50 -3.38 -1.07
CA ASP A 27 -7.04 -2.22 -0.37
C ASP A 27 -7.48 -1.11 -1.33
N GLY A 28 -6.70 -0.86 -2.39
CA GLY A 28 -7.02 0.11 -3.44
C GLY A 28 -8.27 -0.27 -4.24
N LEU A 29 -8.46 -1.55 -4.58
CA LEU A 29 -9.67 -2.01 -5.25
C LEU A 29 -10.89 -1.92 -4.35
N VAL A 30 -10.79 -2.42 -3.11
CA VAL A 30 -11.91 -2.42 -2.16
C VAL A 30 -12.35 -1.00 -1.84
N SER A 31 -11.41 -0.10 -1.56
CA SER A 31 -11.72 1.31 -1.27
C SER A 31 -12.33 2.02 -2.47
N ASN A 32 -11.78 1.84 -3.69
CA ASN A 32 -12.29 2.51 -4.88
C ASN A 32 -13.68 1.99 -5.29
N VAL A 33 -13.92 0.69 -5.19
CA VAL A 33 -15.26 0.10 -5.44
C VAL A 33 -16.26 0.61 -4.41
N SER A 34 -15.89 0.66 -3.13
CA SER A 34 -16.75 1.20 -2.08
C SER A 34 -17.09 2.67 -2.29
N LEU A 35 -16.11 3.47 -2.73
CA LEU A 35 -16.30 4.88 -3.09
C LEU A 35 -17.27 5.02 -4.27
N ILE A 36 -17.08 4.27 -5.35
CA ILE A 36 -17.96 4.27 -6.53
C ILE A 36 -19.39 3.88 -6.15
N ILE A 37 -19.56 2.82 -5.34
CA ILE A 37 -20.86 2.39 -4.83
C ILE A 37 -21.52 3.49 -3.99
N GLY A 38 -20.76 4.19 -3.14
CA GLY A 38 -21.26 5.31 -2.34
C GLY A 38 -21.79 6.46 -3.19
N PHE A 39 -21.02 6.90 -4.21
CA PHE A 39 -21.47 7.93 -5.14
C PHE A 39 -22.68 7.49 -5.98
N ALA A 40 -22.68 6.24 -6.47
CA ALA A 40 -23.77 5.70 -7.25
C ALA A 40 -25.06 5.57 -6.43
N GLY A 41 -24.96 5.06 -5.19
CA GLY A 41 -26.09 4.94 -4.26
C GLY A 41 -26.63 6.29 -3.78
N GLY A 42 -25.80 7.34 -3.76
CA GLY A 42 -26.19 8.72 -3.46
C GLY A 42 -26.89 9.46 -4.60
N GLY A 43 -27.13 8.82 -5.75
CA GLY A 43 -27.79 9.44 -6.89
C GLY A 43 -26.92 10.37 -7.73
N ALA A 44 -25.59 10.29 -7.60
CA ALA A 44 -24.68 11.07 -8.43
C ALA A 44 -24.77 10.66 -9.91
N SER A 45 -24.56 11.61 -10.82
CA SER A 45 -24.55 11.31 -12.26
C SER A 45 -23.42 10.36 -12.63
N ALA A 46 -23.63 9.53 -13.66
CA ALA A 46 -22.64 8.55 -14.11
C ALA A 46 -21.27 9.19 -14.45
N SER A 47 -21.25 10.42 -14.95
CA SER A 47 -20.02 11.16 -15.22
C SER A 47 -19.24 11.50 -13.95
N ILE A 48 -19.93 11.90 -12.88
CA ILE A 48 -19.33 12.19 -11.57
C ILE A 48 -18.79 10.91 -10.94
N VAL A 49 -19.55 9.82 -10.99
CA VAL A 49 -19.13 8.51 -10.44
C VAL A 49 -17.84 8.02 -11.11
N ARG A 50 -17.75 8.10 -12.44
CA ARG A 50 -16.53 7.72 -13.18
C ARG A 50 -15.34 8.60 -12.83
N LEU A 51 -15.55 9.92 -12.77
CA LEU A 51 -14.49 10.86 -12.41
C LEU A 51 -13.98 10.61 -10.99
N ALA A 52 -14.90 10.42 -10.03
CA ALA A 52 -14.57 10.12 -8.65
C ALA A 52 -13.79 8.79 -8.52
N GLY A 53 -14.21 7.75 -9.24
CA GLY A 53 -13.51 6.46 -9.24
C GLY A 53 -12.10 6.51 -9.85
N ILE A 54 -11.90 7.28 -10.92
CA ILE A 54 -10.56 7.46 -11.51
C ILE A 54 -9.68 8.32 -10.59
N ALA A 55 -10.22 9.44 -10.08
CA ALA A 55 -9.51 10.33 -9.17
C ALA A 55 -9.12 9.61 -7.88
N GLY A 56 -10.04 8.82 -7.31
CA GLY A 56 -9.80 8.00 -6.12
C GLY A 56 -8.71 6.95 -6.34
N ALA A 57 -8.74 6.26 -7.49
CA ALA A 57 -7.70 5.29 -7.84
C ALA A 57 -6.31 5.94 -7.96
N VAL A 58 -6.20 7.09 -8.65
CA VAL A 58 -4.92 7.80 -8.80
C VAL A 58 -4.44 8.34 -7.45
N ALA A 59 -5.33 8.98 -6.67
CA ALA A 59 -4.99 9.50 -5.35
C ALA A 59 -4.52 8.39 -4.40
N GLY A 60 -5.20 7.23 -4.40
CA GLY A 60 -4.82 6.06 -3.62
C GLY A 60 -3.44 5.51 -4.02
N ALA A 61 -3.20 5.34 -5.33
CA ALA A 61 -1.90 4.86 -5.83
C ALA A 61 -0.74 5.79 -5.45
N VAL A 62 -0.93 7.11 -5.59
CA VAL A 62 0.07 8.11 -5.19
C VAL A 62 0.32 8.08 -3.69
N SER A 63 -0.74 7.96 -2.88
CA SER A 63 -0.62 7.85 -1.42
C SER A 63 0.16 6.60 -0.99
N MET A 64 -0.10 5.46 -1.61
CA MET A 64 0.62 4.22 -1.33
C MET A 64 2.10 4.31 -1.72
N ALA A 65 2.40 4.89 -2.89
CA ALA A 65 3.78 5.12 -3.32
C ALA A 65 4.53 6.06 -2.38
N ALA A 66 3.88 7.14 -1.94
CA ALA A 66 4.44 8.07 -0.96
C ALA A 66 4.67 7.40 0.40
N GLY A 67 3.74 6.57 0.86
CA GLY A 67 3.85 5.82 2.11
C GLY A 67 5.02 4.83 2.10
N GLU A 68 5.21 4.12 0.98
CA GLU A 68 6.36 3.21 0.81
C GLU A 68 7.69 4.00 0.80
N TRP A 69 7.76 5.15 0.13
CA TRP A 69 8.96 5.99 0.14
C TRP A 69 9.33 6.49 1.54
N VAL A 70 8.34 6.93 2.33
CA VAL A 70 8.54 7.33 3.74
C VAL A 70 8.99 6.13 4.58
N SER A 71 8.37 4.95 4.40
CA SER A 71 8.74 3.71 5.10
C SER A 71 10.19 3.31 4.83
N ILE A 72 10.66 3.39 3.60
CA ILE A 72 12.05 3.10 3.23
C ILE A 72 12.99 4.14 3.84
N SER A 73 12.62 5.43 3.78
CA SER A 73 13.42 6.52 4.33
C SER A 73 13.61 6.38 5.85
N ALA A 74 12.55 6.01 6.58
CA ALA A 74 12.60 5.77 8.02
C ALA A 74 13.47 4.55 8.37
N GLN A 75 13.39 3.46 7.59
CA GLN A 75 14.28 2.31 7.77
C GLN A 75 15.75 2.68 7.55
N ASN A 76 16.04 3.53 6.56
CA ASN A 76 17.40 3.98 6.28
C ASN A 76 17.97 4.87 7.40
N ASP A 77 17.16 5.75 7.99
CA ASP A 77 17.57 6.58 9.14
C ASP A 77 17.83 5.73 10.41
N LEU A 78 17.08 4.65 10.60
CA LEU A 78 17.27 3.71 11.72
C LEU A 78 18.51 2.80 11.56
N ILE A 79 18.91 2.48 10.33
CA ILE A 79 20.11 1.67 10.03
C ILE A 79 21.38 2.55 10.06
N GLY A 80 21.25 3.83 9.75
CA GLY A 80 22.35 4.81 9.76
C GLY A 80 22.73 5.35 11.14
N ARG A 81 22.07 4.91 12.22
CA ARG A 81 22.39 5.25 13.63
C ARG A 81 22.86 4.01 14.38
#